data_AF-A0A357CRN4-F1
#
_entry.id   AF-A0A357CRN4-F1
#
_cell.length_a   1.000
_cell.length_b   1.000
_cell.length_c   1.000
_cell.angle_alpha   90.00
_cell.angle_beta   90.00
_cell.angle_gamma   90.00
#
_symmetry.space_group_name_H-M   'P 1'
#
loop_
_entity.id
_entity.type
_entity.pdbx_description
1 polymer ?
#
loop_
_entity_poly.entity_id
_entity_poly.type
_entity_poly.pdbx_seq_one_letter_code
_entity_poly.pdbx_strand_id
1 'polypeptide(L)'
;MFIQVYFHRTRRFLDKILVEFLKNNLPNSKYPNDVGDYLAWNDDKVWSWIKDYQSTDEYSNRLITRRIMKCVYESPTHSEHNDQRIFNFIKNELERRFGKGNLIYDSADKLAHKIPLKHTIDREQAIPIILDHSITPGTISTESGVIKNMTEPINIWRIYAQEEIASEAEDIVQDIFKAMS
;
A
#
# COMPACT_ATOMS: atom_id res chain seq x y z
N MET A 1 -4.46 12.27 5.33
CA MET A 1 -3.64 12.21 4.08
C MET A 1 -3.13 10.80 3.77
N PHE A 2 -2.16 10.23 4.51
CA PHE A 2 -1.57 8.91 4.18
C PHE A 2 -2.57 7.77 4.14
N ILE A 3 -3.25 7.50 5.24
CA ILE A 3 -4.22 6.40 5.33
C ILE A 3 -5.39 6.60 4.35
N GLN A 4 -5.89 7.83 4.27
CA GLN A 4 -7.11 8.16 3.52
C GLN A 4 -6.92 8.23 2.00
N VAL A 5 -5.75 8.65 1.51
CA VAL A 5 -5.51 8.90 0.08
C VAL A 5 -4.42 7.96 -0.46
N TYR A 6 -3.19 8.08 0.06
CA TYR A 6 -2.04 7.33 -0.48
C TYR A 6 -2.18 5.82 -0.27
N PHE A 7 -2.72 5.40 0.89
CA PHE A 7 -2.92 4.01 1.26
C PHE A 7 -4.37 3.57 1.12
N HIS A 8 -5.19 4.32 0.39
CA HIS A 8 -6.55 3.89 0.11
C HIS A 8 -6.53 2.57 -0.69
N ARG A 9 -7.27 1.55 -0.22
CA ARG A 9 -7.26 0.19 -0.77
C ARG A 9 -7.49 0.14 -2.29
N THR A 10 -8.42 0.93 -2.82
CA THR A 10 -8.72 0.94 -4.27
C THR A 10 -7.58 1.57 -5.07
N ARG A 11 -6.94 2.61 -4.52
CA ARG A 11 -5.78 3.22 -5.16
C ARG A 11 -4.65 2.19 -5.20
N ARG A 12 -4.32 1.58 -4.06
CA ARG A 12 -3.23 0.59 -3.95
C ARG A 12 -3.43 -0.60 -4.88
N PHE A 13 -4.67 -1.04 -5.05
CA PHE A 13 -5.02 -2.04 -6.06
C PHE A 13 -4.66 -1.56 -7.47
N LEU A 14 -5.15 -0.40 -7.91
CA LEU A 14 -4.88 0.14 -9.25
C LEU A 14 -3.38 0.28 -9.53
N ASP A 15 -2.62 0.67 -8.53
CA ASP A 15 -1.16 0.73 -8.61
C ASP A 15 -0.52 -0.62 -8.90
N LYS A 16 -0.96 -1.67 -8.19
CA LYS A 16 -0.45 -3.01 -8.43
C LYS A 16 -0.78 -3.50 -9.83
N ILE A 17 -2.01 -3.25 -10.28
CA ILE A 17 -2.41 -3.60 -11.64
C ILE A 17 -1.55 -2.86 -12.66
N LEU A 18 -1.29 -1.56 -12.47
CA LEU A 18 -0.41 -0.78 -13.33
C LEU A 18 1.03 -1.31 -13.33
N VAL A 19 1.58 -1.63 -12.16
CA VAL A 19 2.94 -2.16 -12.05
C VAL A 19 3.08 -3.53 -12.73
N GLU A 20 2.11 -4.45 -12.56
CA GLU A 20 2.15 -5.74 -13.24
C GLU A 20 1.96 -5.59 -14.76
N PHE A 21 1.08 -4.69 -15.21
CA PHE A 21 0.97 -4.34 -16.63
C PHE A 21 2.32 -3.87 -17.20
N LEU A 22 2.95 -2.87 -16.56
CA LEU A 22 4.23 -2.31 -17.01
C LEU A 22 5.33 -3.37 -17.00
N LYS A 23 5.40 -4.20 -15.95
CA LYS A 23 6.39 -5.27 -15.84
C LYS A 23 6.24 -6.32 -16.95
N ASN A 24 5.01 -6.65 -17.35
CA ASN A 24 4.74 -7.63 -18.39
C ASN A 24 5.02 -7.10 -19.80
N ASN A 25 4.81 -5.80 -20.02
CA ASN A 25 4.84 -5.21 -21.37
C ASN A 25 6.09 -4.39 -21.67
N LEU A 26 6.83 -3.92 -20.65
CA LEU A 26 8.12 -3.25 -20.84
C LEU A 26 9.18 -4.22 -21.38
N PRO A 27 10.02 -3.78 -22.34
CA PRO A 27 11.18 -4.55 -22.76
C PRO A 27 12.06 -4.89 -21.56
N ASN A 28 12.33 -6.18 -21.34
CA ASN A 28 13.07 -6.68 -20.18
C ASN A 28 12.48 -6.25 -18.82
N SER A 29 11.19 -5.93 -18.76
CA SER A 29 10.47 -5.45 -17.58
C SER A 29 11.07 -4.17 -16.97
N LYS A 30 11.72 -3.33 -17.78
CA LYS A 30 12.44 -2.13 -17.33
C LYS A 30 12.16 -0.95 -18.26
N TYR A 31 12.21 0.24 -17.68
CA TYR A 31 12.27 1.46 -18.49
C TYR A 31 13.59 1.55 -19.27
N PRO A 32 13.64 2.34 -20.35
CA PRO A 32 14.88 2.59 -21.09
C PRO A 32 15.99 3.16 -20.22
N ASN A 33 17.24 2.81 -20.54
CA ASN A 33 18.42 3.36 -19.88
C ASN A 33 18.84 4.73 -20.42
N ASP A 34 18.46 5.04 -21.66
CA ASP A 34 18.70 6.36 -22.24
C ASP A 34 17.73 7.38 -21.63
N VAL A 35 18.26 8.55 -21.27
CA VAL A 35 17.50 9.60 -20.59
C VAL A 35 16.46 10.22 -21.53
N GLY A 36 16.80 10.41 -22.81
CA GLY A 36 15.87 10.94 -23.80
C GLY A 36 14.67 10.00 -23.99
N ASP A 37 14.94 8.71 -24.12
CA ASP A 37 13.90 7.68 -24.22
C ASP A 37 13.06 7.61 -22.94
N TYR A 38 13.68 7.71 -21.76
CA TYR A 38 12.98 7.74 -20.48
C TYR A 38 12.04 8.95 -20.37
N LEU A 39 12.50 10.14 -20.75
CA LEU A 39 11.71 11.37 -20.69
C LEU A 39 10.49 11.35 -21.64
N ALA A 40 10.51 10.50 -22.67
CA ALA A 40 9.36 10.27 -23.52
C ALA A 40 8.26 9.41 -22.85
N TRP A 41 8.51 8.80 -21.69
CA TRP A 41 7.50 8.08 -20.91
C TRP A 41 6.70 9.04 -20.03
N ASN A 42 5.49 9.33 -20.49
CA ASN A 42 4.51 10.14 -19.79
C ASN A 42 3.16 9.40 -19.70
N ASP A 43 2.21 10.00 -19.00
CA ASP A 43 0.88 9.42 -18.78
C ASP A 43 0.15 9.13 -20.09
N ASP A 44 0.23 10.02 -21.09
CA ASP A 44 -0.42 9.82 -22.39
C ASP A 44 0.13 8.59 -23.12
N LYS A 45 1.46 8.42 -23.12
CA LYS A 45 2.12 7.26 -23.73
C LYS A 45 1.72 5.97 -23.02
N VAL A 46 1.79 5.95 -21.68
CA VAL A 46 1.40 4.78 -20.89
C VAL A 46 -0.08 4.47 -21.09
N TRP A 47 -0.95 5.48 -21.11
CA TRP A 47 -2.39 5.31 -21.28
C TRP A 47 -2.77 4.83 -22.67
N SER A 48 -2.14 5.35 -23.73
CA SER A 48 -2.31 4.82 -25.09
C SER A 48 -1.92 3.35 -25.13
N TRP A 49 -0.82 3.00 -24.48
CA TRP A 49 -0.32 1.64 -24.48
C TRP A 49 -1.25 0.68 -23.72
N ILE A 50 -1.79 1.08 -22.57
CA ILE A 50 -2.81 0.32 -21.85
C ILE A 50 -4.04 0.06 -22.75
N LYS A 51 -4.47 1.04 -23.56
CA LYS A 51 -5.59 0.86 -24.49
C LYS A 51 -5.27 -0.16 -25.58
N ASP A 52 -4.08 -0.10 -26.17
CA ASP A 52 -3.66 -1.00 -27.25
C ASP A 52 -3.66 -2.48 -26.80
N TYR A 53 -3.44 -2.73 -25.50
CA TYR A 53 -3.39 -4.06 -24.90
C TYR A 53 -4.69 -4.51 -24.23
N GLN A 54 -5.75 -3.69 -24.28
CA GLN A 54 -7.00 -3.94 -23.54
C GLN A 54 -7.63 -5.31 -23.83
N SER A 55 -7.51 -5.82 -25.05
CA SER A 55 -8.09 -7.10 -25.47
C SER A 55 -7.19 -8.32 -25.22
N THR A 56 -5.90 -8.11 -24.95
CA THR A 56 -4.89 -9.17 -24.88
C THR A 56 -4.24 -9.32 -23.51
N ASP A 57 -4.35 -8.30 -22.65
CA ASP A 57 -3.77 -8.30 -21.30
C ASP A 57 -4.84 -7.96 -20.26
N GLU A 58 -4.98 -8.84 -19.28
CA GLU A 58 -6.00 -8.75 -18.23
C GLU A 58 -5.79 -7.52 -17.32
N TYR A 59 -4.54 -7.13 -17.05
CA TYR A 59 -4.25 -5.95 -16.24
C TYR A 59 -4.67 -4.67 -16.97
N SER A 60 -4.40 -4.58 -18.26
CA SER A 60 -4.83 -3.50 -19.15
C SER A 60 -6.35 -3.39 -19.18
N ASN A 61 -7.02 -4.53 -19.37
CA ASN A 61 -8.48 -4.58 -19.38
C ASN A 61 -9.07 -4.03 -18.08
N ARG A 62 -8.54 -4.45 -16.92
CA ARG A 62 -8.96 -3.96 -15.61
C ARG A 62 -8.74 -2.47 -15.42
N LEU A 63 -7.62 -1.90 -15.92
CA LEU A 63 -7.34 -0.47 -15.81
C LEU A 63 -8.32 0.37 -16.64
N ILE A 64 -8.59 -0.02 -17.90
CA ILE A 64 -9.52 0.71 -18.79
C ILE A 64 -10.96 0.62 -18.29
N THR A 65 -11.40 -0.58 -17.91
CA THR A 65 -12.79 -0.82 -17.46
C THR A 65 -13.00 -0.46 -16.00
N ARG A 66 -11.92 -0.11 -15.28
CA ARG A 66 -11.91 0.12 -13.83
C ARG A 66 -12.50 -1.08 -13.06
N ARG A 67 -12.20 -2.30 -13.49
CA ARG A 67 -12.65 -3.54 -12.84
C ARG A 67 -11.77 -3.87 -11.62
N ILE A 68 -12.25 -3.47 -10.45
CA ILE A 68 -11.53 -3.54 -9.17
C ILE A 68 -11.86 -4.83 -8.41
N MET A 69 -10.85 -5.61 -8.06
CA MET A 69 -11.01 -6.76 -7.16
C MET A 69 -11.41 -6.31 -5.76
N LYS A 70 -12.29 -7.07 -5.10
CA LYS A 70 -12.76 -6.73 -3.75
C LYS A 70 -11.66 -6.99 -2.73
N CYS A 71 -11.44 -6.03 -1.82
CA CYS A 71 -10.55 -6.22 -0.67
C CYS A 71 -11.30 -7.02 0.40
N VAL A 72 -11.02 -8.32 0.50
CA VAL A 72 -11.72 -9.25 1.40
C VAL A 72 -11.12 -9.30 2.80
N TYR A 73 -9.88 -8.85 2.93
CA TYR A 73 -9.22 -8.67 4.22
C TYR A 73 -8.31 -7.45 4.19
N GLU A 74 -8.34 -6.66 5.26
CA GLU A 74 -7.43 -5.55 5.54
C GLU A 74 -7.06 -5.64 7.03
N SER A 75 -5.77 -5.63 7.34
CA SER A 75 -5.30 -5.60 8.73
C SER A 75 -5.43 -4.20 9.34
N PRO A 76 -5.34 -4.06 10.68
CA PRO A 76 -5.35 -2.75 11.34
C PRO A 76 -4.30 -1.78 10.79
N THR A 77 -4.53 -0.48 10.91
CA THR A 77 -3.61 0.54 10.35
C THR A 77 -2.19 0.48 10.92
N HIS A 78 -2.07 0.11 12.19
CA HIS A 78 -0.82 -0.03 12.92
C HIS A 78 -0.58 -1.51 13.21
N SER A 79 -0.49 -2.32 12.15
CA SER A 79 -0.40 -3.77 12.31
C SER A 79 0.94 -4.21 12.90
N GLU A 80 0.86 -5.12 13.87
CA GLU A 80 2.00 -5.71 14.57
C GLU A 80 2.24 -7.17 14.16
N HIS A 81 3.13 -7.85 14.89
CA HIS A 81 3.51 -9.23 14.61
C HIS A 81 2.33 -10.22 14.70
N ASN A 82 1.37 -9.98 15.60
CA ASN A 82 0.18 -10.83 15.71
C ASN A 82 -0.75 -10.66 14.50
N ASP A 83 -0.93 -9.43 14.01
CA ASP A 83 -1.70 -9.16 12.80
C ASP A 83 -1.05 -9.82 11.58
N GLN A 84 0.29 -9.90 11.54
CA GLN A 84 0.99 -10.60 10.46
C GLN A 84 0.69 -12.10 10.46
N ARG A 85 0.59 -12.71 11.64
CA ARG A 85 0.22 -14.12 11.78
C ARG A 85 -1.20 -14.36 11.32
N ILE A 86 -2.13 -13.48 11.67
CA ILE A 86 -3.54 -13.55 11.22
C ILE A 86 -3.60 -13.38 9.70
N PHE A 87 -2.91 -12.39 9.13
CA PHE A 87 -2.82 -12.20 7.69
C PHE A 87 -2.30 -13.45 6.98
N ASN A 88 -1.21 -14.04 7.45
CA ASN A 88 -0.63 -15.24 6.85
C ASN A 88 -1.57 -16.45 6.97
N PHE A 89 -2.28 -16.59 8.09
CA PHE A 89 -3.28 -17.64 8.26
C PHE A 89 -4.42 -17.51 7.24
N ILE A 90 -5.03 -16.32 7.16
CA ILE A 90 -6.10 -16.04 6.20
C ILE A 90 -5.60 -16.24 4.77
N LYS A 91 -4.41 -15.71 4.44
CA LYS A 91 -3.78 -15.86 3.13
C LYS A 91 -3.65 -17.33 2.73
N ASN A 92 -3.09 -18.16 3.61
CA ASN A 92 -2.87 -19.57 3.32
C ASN A 92 -4.20 -20.32 3.13
N GLU A 93 -5.22 -19.99 3.92
CA GLU A 93 -6.53 -20.62 3.79
C GLU A 93 -7.24 -20.24 2.49
N LEU A 94 -7.19 -18.97 2.10
CA LEU A 94 -7.74 -18.51 0.82
C LEU A 94 -6.94 -19.09 -0.37
N GLU A 95 -5.61 -19.16 -0.28
CA GLU A 95 -4.78 -19.80 -1.32
C GLU A 95 -5.11 -21.30 -1.46
N ARG A 96 -5.36 -22.00 -0.35
CA ARG A 96 -5.78 -23.41 -0.35
C ARG A 96 -7.14 -23.61 -1.00
N ARG A 97 -8.08 -22.69 -0.75
CA ARG A 97 -9.47 -22.80 -1.21
C ARG A 97 -9.65 -22.38 -2.67
N PHE A 98 -9.04 -21.28 -3.07
CA PHE A 98 -9.28 -20.63 -4.37
C PHE A 98 -8.08 -20.65 -5.30
N GLY A 99 -6.89 -20.98 -4.82
CA GLY A 99 -5.66 -20.90 -5.59
C GLY A 99 -5.09 -19.48 -5.65
N LYS A 100 -3.75 -19.39 -5.68
CA LYS A 100 -3.01 -18.13 -5.66
C LYS A 100 -3.32 -17.21 -6.85
N GLY A 101 -3.68 -17.75 -8.01
CA GLY A 101 -3.99 -16.96 -9.22
C GLY A 101 -5.24 -16.08 -9.10
N ASN A 102 -6.12 -16.38 -8.14
CA ASN A 102 -7.37 -15.64 -7.93
C ASN A 102 -7.26 -14.56 -6.84
N LEU A 103 -6.05 -14.34 -6.31
CA LEU A 103 -5.79 -13.45 -5.19
C LEU A 103 -4.67 -12.46 -5.52
N ILE A 104 -4.78 -11.24 -5.01
CA ILE A 104 -3.72 -10.22 -5.04
C ILE A 104 -3.43 -9.77 -3.62
N TYR A 105 -2.15 -9.62 -3.28
CA TYR A 105 -1.71 -9.18 -1.95
C TYR A 105 -1.11 -7.79 -2.02
N ASP A 106 -1.40 -6.93 -1.05
CA ASP A 106 -0.75 -5.63 -0.88
C ASP A 106 -0.22 -5.45 0.53
N SER A 107 0.92 -4.76 0.62
CA SER A 107 1.47 -4.23 1.86
C SER A 107 1.72 -2.74 1.66
N ALA A 108 1.21 -1.93 2.57
CA ALA A 108 1.48 -0.51 2.62
C ALA A 108 2.16 -0.20 3.95
N ASP A 109 3.47 0.00 3.89
CA ASP A 109 4.27 0.41 5.02
C ASP A 109 4.69 1.87 4.89
N LYS A 110 4.63 2.56 6.01
CA LYS A 110 5.31 3.81 6.21
C LYS A 110 5.73 3.91 7.65
N LEU A 111 6.96 4.34 7.88
CA LEU A 111 7.25 4.99 9.15
C LEU A 111 6.26 6.16 9.27
N ALA A 112 5.49 6.20 10.37
CA ALA A 112 4.83 7.44 10.76
C ALA A 112 5.93 8.49 10.74
N HIS A 113 5.79 9.39 9.77
CA HIS A 113 6.85 10.18 9.17
C HIS A 113 7.94 10.56 10.15
N LYS A 114 9.22 10.42 9.77
CA LYS A 114 10.43 11.23 10.09
C LYS A 114 10.30 12.34 11.15
N ILE A 115 9.55 12.12 12.22
CA ILE A 115 9.43 12.92 13.41
C ILE A 115 10.25 12.08 14.37
N PRO A 116 11.56 12.32 14.39
CA PRO A 116 12.42 11.49 15.16
C PRO A 116 11.99 11.52 16.61
N LEU A 117 11.76 10.32 17.13
CA LEU A 117 11.34 10.07 18.50
C LEU A 117 12.32 10.65 19.55
N LYS A 118 13.53 11.00 19.12
CA LYS A 118 14.59 11.69 19.86
C LYS A 118 15.70 12.05 18.87
N HIS A 119 15.72 13.26 18.33
CA HIS A 119 16.94 13.79 17.70
C HIS A 119 17.35 15.05 18.44
N THR A 120 18.67 15.23 18.57
CA THR A 120 19.25 16.53 18.84
C THR A 120 18.83 17.49 17.74
N ILE A 121 18.77 18.78 18.06
CA ILE A 121 18.33 19.86 17.15
C ILE A 121 19.10 19.82 15.81
N ASP A 122 20.29 19.22 15.79
CA ASP A 122 21.22 19.19 14.65
C ASP A 122 20.84 18.21 13.52
N ARG A 123 19.74 17.47 13.61
CA ARG A 123 19.31 16.58 12.51
C ARG A 123 18.36 17.32 11.57
N GLU A 124 18.57 17.20 10.25
CA GLU A 124 17.69 17.78 9.20
C GLU A 124 16.20 17.43 9.34
N GLN A 125 15.90 16.35 10.04
CA GLN A 125 14.54 15.84 10.23
C GLN A 125 13.87 16.39 11.50
N ALA A 126 14.60 17.16 12.31
CA ALA A 126 14.07 17.78 13.52
C ALA A 126 13.23 19.01 13.17
N ILE A 127 12.08 19.15 13.83
CA ILE A 127 11.27 20.36 13.80
C ILE A 127 11.54 21.10 15.12
N PRO A 128 12.34 22.18 15.12
CA PRO A 128 12.69 22.90 16.34
C PRO A 128 11.53 23.76 16.84
N ILE A 129 11.37 23.83 18.15
CA ILE A 129 10.40 24.70 18.84
C ILE A 129 11.17 25.75 19.63
N ILE A 130 10.97 27.03 19.30
CA ILE A 130 11.58 28.15 20.02
C ILE A 130 10.75 28.41 21.28
N LEU A 131 11.42 28.47 22.43
CA LEU A 131 10.80 28.62 23.75
C LEU A 131 11.27 29.92 24.39
N ASP A 132 10.35 30.73 24.91
CA ASP A 132 10.70 32.02 25.54
C ASP A 132 11.49 31.85 26.86
N HIS A 133 11.35 30.69 27.51
CA HIS A 133 11.96 30.38 28.80
C HIS A 133 13.25 29.56 28.68
N SER A 134 13.74 29.31 27.46
CA SER A 134 14.95 28.51 27.22
C SER A 134 15.81 29.14 26.13
N ILE A 135 17.12 29.19 26.36
CA ILE A 135 18.10 29.65 25.38
C ILE A 135 18.28 28.61 24.26
N THR A 136 18.02 27.32 24.56
CA THR A 136 18.09 26.23 23.59
C THR A 136 16.69 25.85 23.10
N PRO A 137 16.46 25.74 21.78
CA PRO A 137 15.19 25.26 21.24
C PRO A 137 14.85 23.84 21.73
N GLY A 138 13.57 23.56 21.92
CA GLY A 138 13.05 22.20 22.07
C GLY A 138 12.83 21.52 20.72
N THR A 139 12.32 20.29 20.71
CA THR A 139 11.85 19.61 19.48
C THR A 139 10.34 19.39 19.55
N ILE A 140 9.66 19.32 18.40
CA ILE A 140 8.22 19.09 18.40
C ILE A 140 7.81 17.79 19.15
N SER A 141 8.67 16.77 19.11
CA SER A 141 8.45 15.50 19.80
C SER A 141 8.54 15.61 21.33
N THR A 142 9.35 16.54 21.84
CA THR A 142 9.50 16.79 23.29
C THR A 142 8.40 17.71 23.81
N GLU A 143 8.04 18.74 23.03
CA GLU A 143 7.09 19.77 23.47
C GLU A 143 5.62 19.42 23.23
N SER A 144 5.32 18.45 22.34
CA SER A 144 3.93 18.07 22.01
C SER A 144 3.57 16.66 22.45
N GLY A 145 2.67 16.57 23.44
CA GLY A 145 2.10 15.30 23.90
C GLY A 145 1.29 14.55 22.84
N VAL A 146 0.68 15.27 21.88
CA VAL A 146 -0.07 14.65 20.78
C VAL A 146 0.87 13.98 19.78
N ILE A 147 1.92 14.69 19.36
CA ILE A 147 2.88 14.18 18.38
C ILE A 147 3.65 12.97 18.93
N LYS A 148 3.96 12.97 20.23
CA LYS A 148 4.55 11.82 20.92
C LYS A 148 3.73 10.53 20.74
N ASN A 149 2.41 10.63 20.62
CA ASN A 149 1.51 9.48 20.47
C ASN A 149 1.23 9.13 18.99
N MET A 150 1.72 9.92 18.02
CA MET A 150 1.51 9.70 16.58
C MET A 150 2.68 8.99 15.89
N THR A 151 3.58 8.36 16.66
CA THR A 151 4.84 7.79 16.17
C THR A 151 4.75 6.31 15.79
N GLU A 152 3.60 5.67 15.99
CA GLU A 152 3.41 4.28 15.63
C GLU A 152 3.51 4.09 14.11
N PRO A 153 4.34 3.16 13.61
CA PRO A 153 4.47 2.92 12.18
C PRO A 153 3.12 2.53 11.59
N ILE A 154 2.86 3.00 10.38
CA ILE A 154 1.69 2.57 9.61
C ILE A 154 2.13 1.35 8.83
N ASN A 155 1.42 0.24 9.04
CA ASN A 155 1.69 -1.02 8.35
C ASN A 155 0.35 -1.73 8.13
N ILE A 156 -0.01 -1.92 6.86
CA ILE A 156 -1.31 -2.45 6.46
C ILE A 156 -1.07 -3.58 5.45
N TRP A 157 -1.69 -4.73 5.68
CA TRP A 157 -1.72 -5.85 4.76
C TRP A 157 -3.13 -6.07 4.21
N ARG A 158 -3.22 -6.39 2.93
CA ARG A 158 -4.50 -6.58 2.24
C ARG A 158 -4.50 -7.82 1.37
N ILE A 159 -5.67 -8.42 1.26
CA ILE A 159 -5.98 -9.49 0.33
C ILE A 159 -7.13 -9.04 -0.55
N TYR A 160 -6.93 -9.05 -1.85
CA TYR A 160 -7.95 -8.80 -2.85
C TYR A 160 -8.31 -10.11 -3.54
N ALA A 161 -9.59 -10.34 -3.77
CA ALA A 161 -10.12 -11.56 -4.39
C ALA A 161 -10.84 -11.24 -5.71
N GLN A 162 -10.74 -12.16 -6.67
CA GLN A 162 -11.44 -12.03 -7.95
C GLN A 162 -12.95 -11.97 -7.72
N GLU A 163 -13.65 -11.29 -8.61
CA GLU A 163 -15.07 -10.97 -8.50
C GLU A 163 -15.92 -12.22 -8.27
N GLU A 164 -15.56 -13.33 -8.89
CA GLU A 164 -16.25 -14.62 -8.83
C GLU A 164 -16.16 -15.30 -7.46
N ILE A 165 -15.07 -15.07 -6.72
CA ILE A 165 -14.81 -15.70 -5.41
C ILE A 165 -14.96 -14.72 -4.24
N ALA A 166 -15.16 -13.42 -4.51
CA ALA A 166 -15.08 -12.37 -3.50
C ALA A 166 -16.06 -12.56 -2.35
N SER A 167 -17.28 -13.01 -2.63
CA SER A 167 -18.30 -13.24 -1.59
C SER A 167 -17.91 -14.40 -0.67
N GLU A 168 -17.56 -15.57 -1.24
CA GLU A 168 -17.18 -16.75 -0.44
C GLU A 168 -15.89 -16.48 0.36
N ALA A 169 -14.94 -15.73 -0.22
CA ALA A 169 -13.71 -15.35 0.47
C ALA A 169 -13.97 -14.45 1.67
N GLU A 170 -14.92 -13.50 1.59
CA GLU A 170 -15.31 -12.68 2.75
C GLU A 170 -15.98 -13.51 3.84
N ASP A 171 -16.86 -14.44 3.48
CA ASP A 171 -17.53 -15.32 4.44
C ASP A 171 -16.51 -16.16 5.23
N ILE A 172 -15.51 -16.72 4.54
CA ILE A 172 -14.40 -17.45 5.18
C ILE A 172 -13.62 -16.55 6.14
N VAL A 173 -13.27 -15.33 5.72
CA VAL A 173 -12.57 -14.38 6.59
C VAL A 173 -13.39 -14.08 7.85
N GLN A 174 -14.70 -13.86 7.71
CA GLN A 174 -15.59 -13.61 8.84
C GLN A 174 -15.68 -14.82 9.80
N ASP A 175 -15.79 -16.03 9.26
CA ASP A 175 -15.86 -17.24 10.08
C ASP A 175 -14.57 -17.51 10.83
N ILE A 176 -13.43 -17.21 10.23
CA ILE A 176 -12.12 -17.22 10.89
C ILE A 176 -12.10 -16.27 12.10
N PHE A 177 -12.62 -15.04 11.95
CA PHE A 177 -12.70 -14.09 13.06
C PHE A 177 -13.67 -14.51 14.17
N LYS A 178 -14.82 -15.09 13.81
CA LYS A 178 -15.78 -15.64 14.79
C LYS A 178 -15.17 -16.78 15.60
N ALA A 179 -14.36 -17.65 14.98
CA ALA A 179 -13.71 -18.75 15.67
C ALA A 179 -12.56 -18.32 16.60
N MET A 180 -12.04 -17.10 16.41
CA MET A 180 -11.02 -16.50 17.28
C MET A 180 -11.60 -15.68 18.44
N SER A 181 -12.92 -15.43 18.45
CA SER A 181 -13.64 -14.67 19.47
C SER A 181 -14.18 -15.58 20.56
#